data_AF-A0A5P9JD86-F1
#
_entry.id   AF-A0A5P9JD86-F1
#
_cell.length_a   1.000
_cell.length_b   1.000
_cell.length_c   1.000
_cell.angle_alpha   90.00
_cell.angle_beta   90.00
_cell.angle_gamma   90.00
#
_symmetry.space_group_name_H-M   'P 1'
#
loop_
_entity.id
_entity.type
_entity.pdbx_description
1 polymer ?
#
loop_
_entity_poly.entity_id
_entity_poly.type
_entity_poly.pdbx_seq_one_letter_code
_entity_poly.pdbx_strand_id
1 'polypeptide(L)'
;MTFVPAIPFSGVGGYQFLLRTRPAQQAAFEAQPQVQRRLDHFAERIAQIGSPEELVADRTLREVALGAFGLDSDVDSRYLIEQVLGANSRDPSSLVNRFTDKRYLAMSRAFGFGDIGGPRTQDTGFAERITGLYRDRQFEIAAGEVDTDMRLALGLSRDLGDIAKSPQGNDAKWFTVMATPPLRKVFEVALNLPESFGTLDIDRQLSEFKSRAEAAFGTSELAELNKTDIKDQLRTRFLALSQLQGFNVSRTTGASIALTVLQAG
;
A
#
# COMPACT_ATOMS: atom_id res chain seq x y z
N MET A 1 20.99 12.80 3.09
CA MET A 1 20.82 11.67 2.16
C MET A 1 19.53 10.96 2.52
N THR A 2 18.67 10.70 1.54
CA THR A 2 17.46 9.90 1.73
C THR A 2 17.87 8.46 2.06
N PHE A 3 17.16 7.81 2.98
CA PHE A 3 17.40 6.39 3.28
C PHE A 3 17.15 5.53 2.04
N VAL A 4 18.02 4.55 1.80
CA VAL A 4 17.84 3.54 0.74
C VAL A 4 17.96 2.16 1.39
N PRO A 5 16.91 1.33 1.37
CA PRO A 5 16.97 -0.01 1.92
C PRO A 5 17.86 -0.91 1.06
N ALA A 6 18.62 -1.79 1.72
CA ALA A 6 19.40 -2.83 1.09
C ALA A 6 18.48 -3.96 0.61
N ILE A 7 18.36 -4.09 -0.71
CA ILE A 7 17.65 -5.17 -1.41
C ILE A 7 18.62 -5.75 -2.46
N PRO A 8 19.47 -6.71 -2.08
CA PRO A 8 20.58 -7.17 -2.92
C PRO A 8 20.17 -8.02 -4.13
N PHE A 9 18.93 -8.54 -4.14
CA PHE A 9 18.36 -9.31 -5.25
C PHE A 9 16.84 -9.11 -5.26
N SER A 10 16.21 -9.28 -6.42
CA SER A 10 14.76 -9.23 -6.59
C SER A 10 14.08 -10.57 -6.29
N GLY A 11 12.76 -10.61 -6.39
CA GLY A 11 11.96 -11.84 -6.24
C GLY A 11 11.92 -12.40 -4.82
N VAL A 12 11.60 -13.69 -4.69
CA VAL A 12 11.32 -14.35 -3.40
C VAL A 12 12.49 -14.23 -2.44
N GLY A 13 13.71 -14.46 -2.93
CA GLY A 13 14.90 -14.34 -2.12
C GLY A 13 15.09 -12.93 -1.57
N GLY A 14 14.90 -11.91 -2.43
CA GLY A 14 15.04 -10.50 -2.05
C GLY A 14 14.11 -10.12 -0.93
N TYR A 15 12.87 -10.57 -1.05
CA TYR A 15 11.84 -10.38 -0.05
C TYR A 15 12.19 -11.05 1.29
N GLN A 16 12.70 -12.29 1.27
CA GLN A 16 13.12 -12.98 2.50
C GLN A 16 14.32 -12.28 3.18
N PHE A 17 15.30 -11.81 2.39
CA PHE A 17 16.39 -11.00 2.91
C PHE A 17 15.86 -9.71 3.55
N LEU A 18 14.95 -9.04 2.87
CA LEU A 18 14.33 -7.80 3.34
C LEU A 18 13.57 -8.02 4.64
N LEU A 19 12.74 -9.07 4.75
CA LEU A 19 12.04 -9.40 5.98
C LEU A 19 12.99 -9.66 7.16
N ARG A 20 14.06 -10.44 6.94
CA ARG A 20 15.05 -10.76 7.97
C ARG A 20 15.81 -9.52 8.45
N THR A 21 16.08 -8.57 7.56
CA THR A 21 16.88 -7.38 7.84
C THR A 21 16.05 -6.14 8.16
N ARG A 22 14.73 -6.18 7.92
CA ARG A 22 13.80 -5.05 8.10
C ARG A 22 13.95 -4.36 9.46
N PRO A 23 14.02 -5.06 10.61
CA PRO A 23 14.16 -4.38 11.90
C PRO A 23 15.41 -3.48 11.98
N ALA A 24 16.56 -3.97 11.50
CA ALA A 24 17.79 -3.20 11.49
C ALA A 24 17.74 -2.04 10.48
N GLN A 25 17.15 -2.29 9.31
CA GLN A 25 17.00 -1.28 8.26
C GLN A 25 16.02 -0.16 8.66
N GLN A 26 14.90 -0.49 9.30
CA GLN A 26 13.96 0.48 9.85
C GLN A 26 14.59 1.28 10.99
N ALA A 27 15.35 0.65 11.90
CA ALA A 27 16.06 1.38 12.94
C ALA A 27 17.05 2.40 12.34
N ALA A 28 17.75 2.05 11.25
CA ALA A 28 18.64 2.97 10.55
C ALA A 28 17.89 4.12 9.84
N PHE A 29 16.72 3.83 9.26
CA PHE A 29 15.83 4.85 8.69
C PHE A 29 15.33 5.83 9.76
N GLU A 30 14.86 5.30 10.88
CA GLU A 30 14.35 6.08 12.01
C GLU A 30 15.45 6.93 12.66
N ALA A 31 16.69 6.44 12.70
CA ALA A 31 17.84 7.18 13.24
C ALA A 31 18.21 8.44 12.43
N GLN A 32 17.56 8.70 11.30
CA GLN A 32 17.79 9.93 10.55
C GLN A 32 17.27 11.14 11.33
N PRO A 33 18.09 12.20 11.54
CA PRO A 33 17.70 13.36 12.35
C PRO A 33 16.43 14.09 11.89
N GLN A 34 16.09 14.00 10.60
CA GLN A 34 14.86 14.58 10.06
C GLN A 34 13.64 13.71 10.38
N VAL A 35 13.79 12.39 10.35
CA VAL A 35 12.71 11.43 10.65
C VAL A 35 12.41 11.47 12.15
N GLN A 36 13.44 11.34 12.99
CA GLN A 36 13.32 11.48 14.45
C GLN A 36 12.57 12.75 14.85
N ARG A 37 13.05 13.93 14.42
CA ARG A 37 12.40 15.21 14.77
C ARG A 37 10.94 15.27 14.37
N ARG A 38 10.55 14.71 13.21
CA ARG A 38 9.15 14.68 12.80
C ARG A 38 8.31 13.75 13.67
N LEU A 39 8.84 12.57 13.98
CA LEU A 39 8.14 11.58 14.81
C LEU A 39 8.00 12.05 16.25
N ASP A 40 9.06 12.64 16.82
CA ASP A 40 9.05 13.22 18.16
C ASP A 40 8.05 14.38 18.23
N HIS A 41 8.10 15.29 17.25
CA HIS A 41 7.15 16.40 17.17
C HIS A 41 5.70 15.90 17.04
N PHE A 42 5.45 14.85 16.25
CA PHE A 42 4.13 14.25 16.18
C PHE A 42 3.69 13.66 17.52
N ALA A 43 4.55 12.87 18.17
CA ALA A 43 4.25 12.22 19.44
C ALA A 43 3.95 13.22 20.56
N GLU A 44 4.69 14.33 20.63
CA GLU A 44 4.52 15.36 21.65
C GLU A 44 3.26 16.21 21.47
N ARG A 45 2.86 16.46 20.21
CA ARG A 45 1.82 17.46 19.90
C ARG A 45 0.46 16.84 19.63
N ILE A 46 0.40 15.64 19.05
CA ILE A 46 -0.84 15.14 18.46
C ILE A 46 -1.98 15.01 19.48
N ALA A 47 -1.68 14.62 20.72
CA ALA A 47 -2.68 14.50 21.78
C ALA A 47 -3.36 15.83 22.14
N GLN A 48 -2.76 16.98 21.79
CA GLN A 48 -3.32 18.30 22.05
C GLN A 48 -4.23 18.79 20.91
N ILE A 49 -4.27 18.07 19.79
CA ILE A 49 -5.00 18.46 18.59
C ILE A 49 -6.43 17.97 18.70
N GLY A 50 -7.37 18.90 18.81
CA GLY A 50 -8.80 18.65 18.94
C GLY A 50 -9.58 18.80 17.64
N SER A 51 -8.99 19.44 16.62
CA SER A 51 -9.71 19.75 15.38
C SER A 51 -8.92 19.51 14.07
N PRO A 52 -9.60 19.37 12.92
CA PRO A 52 -8.97 19.31 11.61
C PRO A 52 -8.11 20.54 11.32
N GLU A 53 -8.60 21.72 11.68
CA GLU A 53 -7.95 23.01 11.43
C GLU A 53 -6.60 23.10 12.17
N GLU A 54 -6.56 22.63 13.41
CA GLU A 54 -5.34 22.55 14.21
C GLU A 54 -4.32 21.57 13.59
N LEU A 55 -4.78 20.40 13.13
CA LEU A 55 -3.91 19.42 12.48
C LEU A 55 -3.31 19.97 11.19
N VAL A 56 -4.13 20.56 10.32
CA VAL A 56 -3.68 21.07 9.02
C VAL A 56 -2.96 22.42 9.14
N ALA A 57 -2.98 23.08 10.29
CA ALA A 57 -2.12 24.23 10.56
C ALA A 57 -0.65 23.82 10.75
N ASP A 58 -0.39 22.65 11.33
CA ASP A 58 0.94 22.13 11.54
C ASP A 58 1.40 21.26 10.35
N ARG A 59 2.44 21.72 9.65
CA ARG A 59 2.98 20.98 8.49
C ARG A 59 3.56 19.62 8.89
N THR A 60 4.22 19.52 10.04
CA THR A 60 4.85 18.27 10.47
C THR A 60 3.80 17.24 10.83
N LEU A 61 2.74 17.66 11.53
CA LEU A 61 1.63 16.77 11.84
C LEU A 61 0.95 16.25 10.58
N ARG A 62 0.74 17.14 9.62
CA ARG A 62 0.14 16.78 8.33
C ARG A 62 1.03 15.84 7.52
N GLU A 63 2.35 16.04 7.49
CA GLU A 63 3.30 15.14 6.83
C GLU A 63 3.23 13.72 7.42
N VAL A 64 3.25 13.58 8.74
CA VAL A 64 3.19 12.27 9.41
C VAL A 64 1.81 11.64 9.23
N ALA A 65 0.73 12.41 9.41
CA ALA A 65 -0.63 11.94 9.24
C ALA A 65 -0.86 11.41 7.82
N LEU A 66 -0.59 12.21 6.80
CA LEU A 66 -0.78 11.80 5.41
C LEU A 66 0.13 10.63 5.03
N GLY A 67 1.41 10.68 5.44
CA GLY A 67 2.36 9.62 5.16
C GLY A 67 1.95 8.29 5.78
N ALA A 68 1.29 8.28 6.95
CA ALA A 68 0.74 7.06 7.56
C ALA A 68 -0.36 6.39 6.71
N PHE A 69 -1.09 7.17 5.90
CA PHE A 69 -2.12 6.67 5.00
C PHE A 69 -1.67 6.66 3.53
N GLY A 70 -0.41 6.99 3.25
CA GLY A 70 0.17 7.05 1.91
C GLY A 70 -0.42 8.16 1.04
N LEU A 71 -0.78 9.29 1.62
CA LEU A 71 -1.33 10.49 0.96
C LEU A 71 -0.27 11.61 0.87
N ASP A 72 1.01 11.24 0.84
CA ASP A 72 2.16 12.15 0.92
C ASP A 72 2.12 13.29 -0.12
N SER A 73 1.62 12.99 -1.32
CA SER A 73 1.51 13.96 -2.43
C SER A 73 0.57 15.12 -2.14
N ASP A 74 -0.35 14.96 -1.17
CA ASP A 74 -1.38 15.94 -0.87
C ASP A 74 -1.00 16.87 0.28
N VAL A 75 0.25 16.82 0.75
CA VAL A 75 0.73 17.61 1.90
C VAL A 75 0.48 19.11 1.78
N ASP A 76 0.41 19.66 0.57
CA ASP A 76 0.13 21.08 0.36
C ASP A 76 -1.38 21.38 0.17
N SER A 77 -2.22 20.35 0.01
CA SER A 77 -3.68 20.43 -0.16
C SER A 77 -4.42 20.62 1.17
N ARG A 78 -4.04 21.65 1.95
CA ARG A 78 -4.54 21.89 3.32
C ARG A 78 -6.07 21.89 3.43
N TYR A 79 -6.74 22.65 2.58
CA TYR A 79 -8.21 22.77 2.59
C TYR A 79 -8.89 21.42 2.34
N LEU A 80 -8.41 20.66 1.36
CA LEU A 80 -8.95 19.33 1.07
C LEU A 80 -8.84 18.42 2.28
N ILE A 81 -7.67 18.41 2.93
CA ILE A 81 -7.40 17.54 4.09
C ILE A 81 -8.27 17.95 5.28
N GLU A 82 -8.42 19.25 5.51
CA GLU A 82 -9.32 19.80 6.54
C GLU A 82 -10.76 19.29 6.33
N GLN A 83 -11.28 19.42 5.10
CA GLN A 83 -12.62 18.95 4.74
C GLN A 83 -12.77 17.43 4.89
N VAL A 84 -11.76 16.65 4.49
CA VAL A 84 -11.77 15.19 4.65
C VAL A 84 -11.79 14.78 6.12
N LEU A 85 -10.97 15.41 6.95
CA LEU A 85 -10.86 15.11 8.38
C LEU A 85 -12.10 15.56 9.15
N GLY A 86 -12.69 16.71 8.79
CA GLY A 86 -13.91 17.22 9.39
C GLY A 86 -15.19 16.51 8.94
N ALA A 87 -15.15 15.74 7.85
CA ALA A 87 -16.28 14.97 7.37
C ALA A 87 -16.61 13.79 8.30
N ASN A 88 -17.90 13.53 8.55
CA ASN A 88 -18.34 12.37 9.32
C ASN A 88 -18.04 11.09 8.54
N SER A 89 -17.14 10.26 9.06
CA SER A 89 -16.65 9.08 8.34
C SER A 89 -17.61 7.88 8.40
N ARG A 90 -18.59 7.95 9.30
CA ARG A 90 -19.62 6.93 9.53
C ARG A 90 -20.93 7.22 8.79
N ASP A 91 -21.14 8.46 8.36
CA ASP A 91 -22.30 8.82 7.54
C ASP A 91 -22.06 8.40 6.07
N PRO A 92 -22.85 7.45 5.52
CA PRO A 92 -22.70 7.01 4.13
C PRO A 92 -22.86 8.13 3.10
N SER A 93 -23.57 9.21 3.44
CA SER A 93 -23.80 10.35 2.56
C SER A 93 -22.67 11.38 2.57
N SER A 94 -21.75 11.28 3.54
CA SER A 94 -20.64 12.20 3.75
C SER A 94 -19.64 12.25 2.59
N LEU A 95 -19.02 13.41 2.38
CA LEU A 95 -18.04 13.67 1.32
C LEU A 95 -16.96 12.60 1.25
N VAL A 96 -16.38 12.23 2.41
CA VAL A 96 -15.27 11.28 2.46
C VAL A 96 -15.66 9.86 2.02
N ASN A 97 -16.93 9.46 2.19
CA ASN A 97 -17.42 8.16 1.73
C ASN A 97 -17.59 8.10 0.20
N ARG A 98 -17.73 9.27 -0.46
CA ARG A 98 -17.89 9.40 -1.91
C ARG A 98 -16.56 9.42 -2.68
N PHE A 99 -15.42 9.56 -1.99
CA PHE A 99 -14.12 9.54 -2.64
C PHE A 99 -13.85 8.18 -3.27
N THR A 100 -13.29 8.18 -4.48
CA THR A 100 -12.80 6.97 -5.14
C THR A 100 -11.62 6.38 -4.35
N ASP A 101 -10.70 7.24 -3.92
CA ASP A 101 -9.58 6.85 -3.09
C ASP A 101 -10.00 6.67 -1.62
N LYS A 102 -10.08 5.41 -1.18
CA LYS A 102 -10.52 5.04 0.17
C LYS A 102 -9.49 5.35 1.25
N ARG A 103 -8.27 5.77 0.91
CA ARG A 103 -7.24 6.18 1.89
C ARG A 103 -7.67 7.41 2.69
N TYR A 104 -8.38 8.35 2.06
CA TYR A 104 -8.95 9.51 2.76
C TYR A 104 -9.99 9.10 3.80
N LEU A 105 -10.82 8.12 3.48
CA LEU A 105 -11.80 7.55 4.42
C LEU A 105 -11.11 6.83 5.57
N ALA A 106 -10.05 6.06 5.30
CA ALA A 106 -9.27 5.40 6.34
C ALA A 106 -8.64 6.43 7.29
N MET A 107 -8.06 7.51 6.76
CA MET A 107 -7.49 8.61 7.54
C MET A 107 -8.56 9.31 8.38
N SER A 108 -9.67 9.75 7.76
CA SER A 108 -10.79 10.39 8.47
C SER A 108 -11.33 9.51 9.60
N ARG A 109 -11.52 8.20 9.34
CA ARG A 109 -11.93 7.22 10.36
C ARG A 109 -10.93 7.05 11.48
N ALA A 110 -9.63 7.12 11.19
CA ALA A 110 -8.59 6.93 12.19
C ALA A 110 -8.55 8.11 13.16
N PHE A 111 -8.58 9.34 12.64
CA PHE A 111 -8.52 10.56 13.46
C PHE A 111 -9.86 10.93 14.11
N GLY A 112 -10.98 10.64 13.45
CA GLY A 112 -12.32 10.73 14.04
C GLY A 112 -12.87 12.15 14.28
N PHE A 113 -12.20 13.22 13.85
CA PHE A 113 -12.63 14.60 14.14
C PHE A 113 -14.09 14.90 13.80
N GLY A 114 -14.57 14.46 12.62
CA GLY A 114 -15.96 14.65 12.18
C GLY A 114 -16.95 13.60 12.67
N ASP A 115 -16.52 12.60 13.44
CA ASP A 115 -17.39 11.55 13.94
C ASP A 115 -18.11 11.99 15.23
N ILE A 116 -19.26 11.38 15.52
CA ILE A 116 -20.05 11.63 16.75
C ILE A 116 -19.22 11.40 18.03
N GLY A 117 -18.21 10.52 17.98
CA GLY A 117 -17.32 10.23 19.10
C GLY A 117 -16.20 11.27 19.33
N GLY A 118 -16.06 12.25 18.43
CA GLY A 118 -15.01 13.26 18.51
C GLY A 118 -13.61 12.75 18.10
N PRO A 119 -12.60 13.63 18.25
CA PRO A 119 -11.22 13.30 17.92
C PRO A 119 -10.71 12.12 18.74
N ARG A 120 -9.93 11.26 18.07
CA ARG A 120 -9.27 10.08 18.67
C ARG A 120 -7.81 10.33 18.96
N THR A 121 -7.34 11.55 18.76
CA THR A 121 -5.94 11.94 18.94
C THR A 121 -5.45 11.78 20.39
N GLN A 122 -6.38 11.83 21.36
CA GLN A 122 -6.10 11.57 22.78
C GLN A 122 -6.18 10.08 23.16
N ASP A 123 -6.61 9.18 22.26
CA ASP A 123 -6.73 7.76 22.57
C ASP A 123 -5.36 7.19 22.95
N THR A 124 -5.31 6.36 24.00
CA THR A 124 -4.07 5.67 24.39
C THR A 124 -3.48 4.91 23.19
N GLY A 125 -2.20 5.11 22.93
CA GLY A 125 -1.49 4.48 21.81
C GLY A 125 -1.74 5.15 20.44
N PHE A 126 -2.49 6.25 20.35
CA PHE A 126 -2.79 6.88 19.06
C PHE A 126 -1.52 7.33 18.33
N ALA A 127 -0.64 8.03 19.03
CA ALA A 127 0.58 8.56 18.45
C ALA A 127 1.50 7.44 17.95
N GLU A 128 1.68 6.39 18.75
CA GLU A 128 2.47 5.21 18.42
C GLU A 128 1.90 4.47 17.21
N ARG A 129 0.57 4.32 17.13
CA ARG A 129 -0.09 3.70 15.98
C ARG A 129 0.17 4.47 14.70
N ILE A 130 -0.06 5.79 14.69
CA ILE A 130 0.09 6.61 13.47
C ILE A 130 1.57 6.72 13.07
N THR A 131 2.48 6.89 14.01
CA THR A 131 3.92 6.91 13.72
C THR A 131 4.44 5.57 13.23
N GLY A 132 3.92 4.45 13.75
CA GLY A 132 4.20 3.11 13.24
C GLY A 132 3.76 2.92 11.79
N LEU A 133 2.51 3.30 11.48
CA LEU A 133 1.99 3.29 10.10
C LEU A 133 2.85 4.16 9.16
N TYR A 134 3.23 5.35 9.61
CA TYR A 134 4.13 6.23 8.86
C TYR A 134 5.46 5.55 8.56
N ARG A 135 6.14 4.97 9.56
CA ARG A 135 7.44 4.30 9.39
C ARG A 135 7.34 3.14 8.41
N ASP A 136 6.31 2.30 8.53
CA ASP A 136 6.08 1.19 7.63
C ASP A 136 5.84 1.68 6.20
N ARG A 137 5.05 2.73 6.02
CA ARG A 137 4.74 3.28 4.71
C ARG A 137 5.95 3.93 4.04
N GLN A 138 6.74 4.71 4.79
CA GLN A 138 7.96 5.30 4.26
C GLN A 138 8.99 4.23 3.90
N PHE A 139 9.06 3.15 4.67
CA PHE A 139 9.92 2.01 4.33
C PHE A 139 9.45 1.30 3.05
N GLU A 140 8.15 1.07 2.88
CA GLU A 140 7.57 0.53 1.64
C GLU A 140 7.87 1.41 0.43
N ILE A 141 7.75 2.74 0.58
CA ILE A 141 8.07 3.70 -0.47
C ILE A 141 9.55 3.60 -0.84
N ALA A 142 10.44 3.66 0.15
CA ALA A 142 11.89 3.57 -0.09
C ALA A 142 12.28 2.22 -0.71
N ALA A 143 11.62 1.12 -0.34
CA ALA A 143 11.81 -0.18 -0.96
C ALA A 143 11.34 -0.18 -2.43
N GLY A 144 10.25 0.52 -2.74
CA GLY A 144 9.73 0.65 -4.11
C GLY A 144 10.59 1.48 -5.04
N GLU A 145 11.33 2.45 -4.52
CA GLU A 145 12.35 3.19 -5.30
C GLU A 145 13.51 2.29 -5.73
N VAL A 146 13.75 1.19 -5.02
CA VAL A 146 14.77 0.19 -5.36
C VAL A 146 14.17 -0.94 -6.20
N ASP A 147 13.03 -1.48 -5.79
CA ASP A 147 12.32 -2.56 -6.45
C ASP A 147 10.80 -2.42 -6.23
N THR A 148 10.07 -2.09 -7.29
CA THR A 148 8.61 -1.91 -7.27
C THR A 148 7.87 -3.15 -6.76
N ASP A 149 8.33 -4.35 -7.09
CA ASP A 149 7.68 -5.59 -6.65
C ASP A 149 7.87 -5.81 -5.15
N MET A 150 9.01 -5.40 -4.59
CA MET A 150 9.19 -5.41 -3.13
C MET A 150 8.18 -4.53 -2.43
N ARG A 151 7.90 -3.33 -2.96
CA ARG A 151 6.86 -2.45 -2.42
C ARG A 151 5.48 -3.10 -2.48
N LEU A 152 5.12 -3.71 -3.60
CA LEU A 152 3.85 -4.43 -3.76
C LEU A 152 3.75 -5.61 -2.78
N ALA A 153 4.83 -6.37 -2.62
CA ALA A 153 4.87 -7.53 -1.74
C ALA A 153 4.76 -7.16 -0.25
N LEU A 154 5.41 -6.07 0.17
CA LEU A 154 5.33 -5.55 1.54
C LEU A 154 3.93 -5.01 1.86
N GLY A 155 3.35 -4.23 0.93
CA GLY A 155 2.02 -3.61 1.10
C GLY A 155 0.86 -4.59 1.04
N LEU A 156 1.04 -5.77 0.41
CA LEU A 156 -0.02 -6.76 0.17
C LEU A 156 -0.83 -7.10 1.43
N SER A 157 -0.16 -7.35 2.56
CA SER A 157 -0.85 -7.75 3.79
C SER A 157 -1.82 -6.71 4.31
N ARG A 158 -1.45 -5.42 4.18
CA ARG A 158 -2.30 -4.29 4.56
C ARG A 158 -3.42 -4.12 3.55
N ASP A 159 -3.05 -3.95 2.28
CA ASP A 159 -4.00 -3.63 1.20
C ASP A 159 -5.08 -4.71 1.04
N LEU A 160 -4.69 -6.00 1.03
CA LEU A 160 -5.65 -7.10 0.96
C LEU A 160 -6.45 -7.24 2.25
N GLY A 161 -5.81 -7.04 3.40
CA GLY A 161 -6.45 -7.15 4.72
C GLY A 161 -7.58 -6.14 4.91
N ASP A 162 -7.38 -4.90 4.49
CA ASP A 162 -8.37 -3.84 4.59
C ASP A 162 -9.62 -4.14 3.74
N ILE A 163 -9.42 -4.64 2.52
CA ILE A 163 -10.53 -5.03 1.63
C ILE A 163 -11.25 -6.28 2.17
N ALA A 164 -10.49 -7.29 2.58
CA ALA A 164 -11.03 -8.57 3.06
C ALA A 164 -11.90 -8.40 4.31
N LYS A 165 -11.54 -7.46 5.21
CA LYS A 165 -12.29 -7.13 6.43
C LYS A 165 -13.49 -6.21 6.19
N SER A 166 -13.63 -5.62 5.01
CA SER A 166 -14.78 -4.76 4.72
C SER A 166 -16.10 -5.56 4.79
N PRO A 167 -17.22 -4.92 5.21
CA PRO A 167 -18.51 -5.60 5.38
C PRO A 167 -19.23 -5.92 4.06
N GLN A 168 -18.54 -5.78 2.93
CA GLN A 168 -19.12 -5.97 1.60
C GLN A 168 -19.18 -7.45 1.20
N GLY A 169 -20.02 -7.78 0.21
CA GLY A 169 -20.02 -9.11 -0.41
C GLY A 169 -18.71 -9.42 -1.14
N ASN A 170 -18.41 -10.70 -1.35
CA ASN A 170 -17.13 -11.13 -1.94
C ASN A 170 -16.86 -10.50 -3.32
N ASP A 171 -17.88 -10.40 -4.19
CA ASP A 171 -17.72 -9.79 -5.52
C ASP A 171 -17.37 -8.30 -5.44
N ALA A 172 -18.01 -7.55 -4.54
CA ALA A 172 -17.67 -6.14 -4.29
C ALA A 172 -16.23 -5.96 -3.79
N LYS A 173 -15.74 -6.89 -2.96
CA LYS A 173 -14.33 -6.93 -2.54
C LYS A 173 -13.41 -7.18 -3.73
N TRP A 174 -13.75 -8.11 -4.63
CA TRP A 174 -12.98 -8.35 -5.86
C TRP A 174 -12.97 -7.16 -6.80
N PHE A 175 -14.10 -6.48 -7.00
CA PHE A 175 -14.12 -5.22 -7.76
C PHE A 175 -13.20 -4.17 -7.12
N THR A 176 -13.15 -4.10 -5.79
CA THR A 176 -12.23 -3.21 -5.09
C THR A 176 -10.76 -3.60 -5.33
N VAL A 177 -10.43 -4.90 -5.32
CA VAL A 177 -9.10 -5.41 -5.70
C VAL A 177 -8.74 -5.00 -7.13
N MET A 178 -9.65 -5.22 -8.08
CA MET A 178 -9.46 -4.86 -9.50
C MET A 178 -9.36 -3.36 -9.74
N ALA A 179 -10.00 -2.55 -8.91
CA ALA A 179 -9.93 -1.09 -8.98
C ALA A 179 -8.68 -0.51 -8.27
N THR A 180 -7.96 -1.32 -7.50
CA THR A 180 -6.77 -0.91 -6.75
C THR A 180 -5.51 -1.32 -7.52
N PRO A 181 -4.82 -0.40 -8.22
CA PRO A 181 -3.75 -0.77 -9.15
C PRO A 181 -2.63 -1.65 -8.54
N PRO A 182 -2.13 -1.36 -7.32
CA PRO A 182 -1.14 -2.23 -6.66
C PRO A 182 -1.62 -3.67 -6.49
N LEU A 183 -2.83 -3.87 -5.97
CA LEU A 183 -3.39 -5.20 -5.74
C LEU A 183 -3.75 -5.90 -7.05
N ARG A 184 -4.34 -5.16 -8.00
CA ARG A 184 -4.63 -5.68 -9.33
C ARG A 184 -3.37 -6.27 -9.96
N LYS A 185 -2.26 -5.52 -9.95
CA LYS A 185 -0.98 -5.99 -10.50
C LYS A 185 -0.49 -7.26 -9.80
N VAL A 186 -0.56 -7.31 -8.46
CA VAL A 186 -0.17 -8.51 -7.69
C VAL A 186 -0.98 -9.72 -8.12
N PHE A 187 -2.31 -9.59 -8.20
CA PHE A 187 -3.17 -10.71 -8.59
C PHE A 187 -3.01 -11.09 -10.06
N GLU A 188 -2.88 -10.14 -10.99
CA GLU A 188 -2.65 -10.45 -12.41
C GLU A 188 -1.38 -11.28 -12.59
N VAL A 189 -0.28 -10.86 -11.96
CA VAL A 189 0.99 -11.58 -12.05
C VAL A 189 0.90 -12.93 -11.31
N ALA A 190 0.39 -12.96 -10.07
CA ALA A 190 0.30 -14.19 -9.29
C ALA A 190 -0.60 -15.24 -9.94
N LEU A 191 -1.66 -14.81 -10.63
CA LEU A 191 -2.58 -15.69 -11.35
C LEU A 191 -2.14 -15.99 -12.79
N ASN A 192 -0.98 -15.47 -13.20
CA ASN A 192 -0.41 -15.63 -14.54
C ASN A 192 -1.38 -15.16 -15.64
N LEU A 193 -2.02 -14.01 -15.42
CA LEU A 193 -2.91 -13.37 -16.38
C LEU A 193 -2.08 -12.50 -17.35
N PRO A 194 -2.35 -12.59 -18.67
CA PRO A 194 -1.65 -11.78 -19.67
C PRO A 194 -2.12 -10.32 -19.65
N GLU A 195 -1.35 -9.39 -20.21
CA GLU A 195 -1.75 -7.97 -20.28
C GLU A 195 -3.07 -7.73 -21.02
N SER A 196 -3.36 -8.54 -22.04
CA SER A 196 -4.62 -8.49 -22.80
C SER A 196 -5.85 -8.81 -21.94
N PHE A 197 -5.68 -9.40 -20.76
CA PHE A 197 -6.76 -9.67 -19.83
C PHE A 197 -7.52 -8.39 -19.43
N GLY A 198 -6.81 -7.26 -19.31
CA GLY A 198 -7.41 -5.98 -18.93
C GLY A 198 -8.39 -5.41 -19.95
N THR A 199 -8.43 -5.95 -21.18
CA THR A 199 -9.35 -5.48 -22.23
C THR A 199 -10.71 -6.16 -22.19
N LEU A 200 -10.88 -7.18 -21.35
CA LEU A 200 -12.16 -7.89 -21.20
C LEU A 200 -13.17 -7.02 -20.45
N ASP A 201 -14.47 -7.30 -20.62
CA ASP A 201 -15.51 -6.69 -19.79
C ASP A 201 -15.28 -6.98 -18.30
N ILE A 202 -15.63 -6.04 -17.43
CA ILE A 202 -15.29 -6.11 -16.00
C ILE A 202 -15.87 -7.36 -15.31
N ASP A 203 -17.05 -7.82 -15.71
CA ASP A 203 -17.67 -9.04 -15.18
C ASP A 203 -16.95 -10.32 -15.63
N ARG A 204 -16.40 -10.30 -16.85
CA ARG A 204 -15.52 -11.37 -17.35
C ARG A 204 -14.20 -11.37 -16.60
N GLN A 205 -13.63 -10.20 -16.34
CA GLN A 205 -12.43 -10.06 -15.53
C GLN A 205 -12.66 -10.64 -14.12
N LEU A 206 -13.77 -10.28 -13.46
CA LEU A 206 -14.15 -10.82 -12.16
C LEU A 206 -14.21 -12.35 -12.17
N SER A 207 -14.90 -12.92 -13.16
CA SER A 207 -15.08 -14.38 -13.27
C SER A 207 -13.75 -15.11 -13.42
N GLU A 208 -12.85 -14.57 -14.23
CA GLU A 208 -11.52 -15.15 -14.45
C GLU A 208 -10.63 -15.01 -13.22
N PHE A 209 -10.61 -13.85 -12.54
CA PHE A 209 -9.89 -13.67 -11.27
C PHE A 209 -10.31 -14.72 -10.26
N LYS A 210 -11.62 -14.89 -10.06
CA LYS A 210 -12.17 -15.87 -9.12
C LYS A 210 -11.80 -17.29 -9.52
N SER A 211 -11.98 -17.66 -10.80
CA SER A 211 -11.65 -19.00 -11.29
C SER A 211 -10.17 -19.33 -11.14
N ARG A 212 -9.28 -18.39 -11.44
CA ARG A 212 -7.83 -18.55 -11.30
C ARG A 212 -7.40 -18.58 -9.84
N ALA A 213 -8.00 -17.77 -8.99
CA ALA A 213 -7.74 -17.80 -7.55
C ALA A 213 -8.16 -19.14 -6.94
N GLU A 214 -9.32 -19.66 -7.33
CA GLU A 214 -9.77 -21.00 -6.93
C GLU A 214 -8.76 -22.08 -7.36
N ALA A 215 -8.30 -22.03 -8.62
CA ALA A 215 -7.33 -22.99 -9.14
C ALA A 215 -5.93 -22.87 -8.49
N ALA A 216 -5.49 -21.66 -8.14
CA ALA A 216 -4.15 -21.40 -7.61
C ALA A 216 -4.06 -21.55 -6.09
N PHE A 217 -5.13 -21.24 -5.36
CA PHE A 217 -5.16 -21.11 -3.90
C PHE A 217 -6.26 -21.94 -3.23
N GLY A 218 -7.10 -22.63 -4.00
CA GLY A 218 -8.21 -23.44 -3.48
C GLY A 218 -9.39 -22.62 -2.96
N THR A 219 -9.42 -21.31 -3.25
CA THR A 219 -10.54 -20.44 -2.87
C THR A 219 -10.57 -19.16 -3.72
N SER A 220 -11.78 -18.68 -3.98
CA SER A 220 -12.08 -17.36 -4.53
C SER A 220 -12.63 -16.39 -3.48
N GLU A 221 -12.67 -16.78 -2.21
CA GLU A 221 -13.14 -15.93 -1.11
C GLU A 221 -11.99 -15.04 -0.60
N LEU A 222 -12.13 -13.71 -0.73
CA LEU A 222 -11.06 -12.79 -0.30
C LEU A 222 -10.79 -12.83 1.20
N ALA A 223 -11.77 -13.22 2.02
CA ALA A 223 -11.58 -13.45 3.44
C ALA A 223 -10.62 -14.63 3.70
N GLU A 224 -10.75 -15.69 2.92
CA GLU A 224 -9.89 -16.88 2.99
C GLU A 224 -8.51 -16.60 2.39
N LEU A 225 -8.44 -15.91 1.25
CA LEU A 225 -7.17 -15.44 0.66
C LEU A 225 -6.38 -14.53 1.60
N ASN A 226 -7.04 -13.87 2.55
CA ASN A 226 -6.42 -13.03 3.56
C ASN A 226 -5.89 -13.80 4.79
N LYS A 227 -6.05 -15.13 4.86
CA LYS A 227 -5.38 -15.96 5.88
C LYS A 227 -3.87 -15.96 5.64
N THR A 228 -3.10 -16.04 6.73
CA THR A 228 -1.64 -15.82 6.68
C THR A 228 -0.93 -16.76 5.71
N ASP A 229 -1.29 -18.04 5.73
CA ASP A 229 -0.76 -19.09 4.86
C ASP A 229 -1.03 -18.81 3.38
N ILE A 230 -2.28 -18.53 3.02
CA ILE A 230 -2.66 -18.28 1.62
C ILE A 230 -2.08 -16.94 1.13
N LYS A 231 -2.03 -15.91 1.98
CA LYS A 231 -1.36 -14.65 1.63
C LYS A 231 0.12 -14.83 1.35
N ASP A 232 0.81 -15.64 2.14
CA ASP A 232 2.23 -15.88 1.93
C ASP A 232 2.47 -16.69 0.65
N GLN A 233 1.58 -17.62 0.31
CA GLN A 233 1.58 -18.30 -0.99
C GLN A 233 1.34 -17.32 -2.15
N LEU A 234 0.32 -16.45 -2.06
CA LEU A 234 0.02 -15.41 -3.04
C LEU A 234 1.23 -14.52 -3.28
N ARG A 235 1.86 -14.03 -2.20
CA ARG A 235 3.05 -13.17 -2.27
C ARG A 235 4.25 -13.89 -2.90
N THR A 236 4.50 -15.12 -2.46
CA THR A 236 5.62 -15.93 -2.98
C THR A 236 5.44 -16.19 -4.48
N ARG A 237 4.22 -16.54 -4.88
CA ARG A 237 3.87 -16.78 -6.28
C ARG A 237 4.00 -15.50 -7.13
N PHE A 238 3.50 -14.37 -6.63
CA PHE A 238 3.68 -13.06 -7.25
C PHE A 238 5.18 -12.77 -7.52
N LEU A 239 6.01 -12.84 -6.47
CA LEU A 239 7.43 -12.53 -6.56
C LEU A 239 8.19 -13.49 -7.49
N ALA A 240 7.85 -14.78 -7.46
CA ALA A 240 8.45 -15.77 -8.34
C ALA A 240 8.09 -15.52 -9.81
N LEU A 241 6.81 -15.29 -10.12
CA LEU A 241 6.35 -15.04 -11.48
C LEU A 241 6.84 -13.69 -12.03
N SER A 242 6.88 -12.65 -11.20
CA SER A 242 7.43 -11.35 -11.61
C SER A 242 8.92 -11.46 -11.96
N GLN A 243 9.69 -12.19 -11.17
CA GLN A 243 11.10 -12.45 -11.44
C GLN A 243 11.30 -13.18 -12.79
N LEU A 244 10.47 -14.17 -13.11
CA LEU A 244 10.51 -14.86 -14.40
C LEU A 244 10.16 -13.94 -15.58
N GLN A 245 9.17 -13.06 -15.42
CA GLN A 245 8.82 -12.06 -16.43
C GLN A 245 9.98 -11.08 -16.67
N GLY A 246 10.65 -10.62 -15.60
CA GLY A 246 11.83 -9.75 -15.71
C GLY A 246 13.04 -10.42 -16.40
N PHE A 247 13.25 -11.72 -16.18
CA PHE A 247 14.29 -12.49 -16.88
C PHE A 247 14.03 -12.59 -18.39
N ASN A 248 12.77 -12.78 -18.80
CA ASN A 248 12.42 -12.89 -20.22
C ASN A 248 12.65 -11.57 -20.97
N VAL A 249 12.32 -10.42 -20.34
CA VAL A 249 12.58 -9.08 -20.91
C VAL A 249 14.09 -8.82 -21.08
N SER A 250 14.92 -9.26 -20.14
CA SER A 250 16.37 -9.10 -20.22
C SER A 250 17.02 -9.95 -21.33
N ARG A 251 16.43 -11.11 -21.64
CA ARG A 251 16.93 -11.99 -22.74
C ARG A 251 16.51 -11.48 -24.12
N THR A 252 15.28 -10.99 -24.28
CA THR A 252 14.82 -10.42 -25.55
C THR A 252 15.58 -9.15 -25.90
N THR A 253 15.89 -8.29 -24.92
CA THR A 253 16.74 -7.11 -25.13
C THR A 253 18.19 -7.47 -25.46
N GLY A 254 18.79 -8.45 -24.78
CA GLY A 254 20.13 -8.97 -25.13
C GLY A 254 20.24 -9.54 -26.54
N ALA A 255 19.23 -10.30 -26.98
CA ALA A 255 19.16 -10.81 -28.35
C ALA A 255 18.98 -9.69 -29.40
N SER A 256 18.24 -8.64 -29.06
CA SER A 256 18.03 -7.47 -29.93
C SER A 256 19.30 -6.63 -30.11
N ILE A 257 20.10 -6.50 -29.04
CA ILE A 257 21.41 -5.83 -29.08
C ILE A 257 22.42 -6.65 -29.90
N ALA A 258 22.42 -7.98 -29.75
CA ALA A 258 23.29 -8.84 -30.55
C ALA A 258 22.95 -8.79 -32.05
N LEU A 259 21.65 -8.70 -32.40
CA LEU A 259 21.20 -8.61 -33.79
C LEU A 259 21.56 -7.26 -34.45
N THR A 260 21.46 -6.16 -33.69
CA THR A 260 21.85 -4.83 -34.18
C THR A 260 23.35 -4.68 -34.37
N VAL A 261 24.17 -5.32 -33.53
CA VAL A 261 25.63 -5.38 -33.72
C VAL A 261 26.01 -6.24 -34.93
N LEU A 262 25.26 -7.31 -35.23
CA LEU A 262 25.54 -8.21 -36.35
C LEU A 262 25.03 -7.67 -37.71
N GLN A 263 24.07 -6.75 -37.71
CA GLN A 263 23.58 -6.05 -38.91
C GLN A 263 24.38 -4.77 -39.23
N ALA A 264 25.21 -4.30 -38.31
CA ALA A 264 26.05 -3.11 -38.46
C ALA A 264 27.53 -3.41 -38.79
N GLY A 265 27.88 -4.70 -38.97
CA GLY A 265 29.19 -5.17 -39.43
C GLY A 265 29.12 -5.74 -40.84
#